data_AF-A0A349Q0C6-F1
#
_entry.id   AF-A0A349Q0C6-F1
#
_cell.length_a   1.000
_cell.length_b   1.000
_cell.length_c   1.000
_cell.angle_alpha   90.00
_cell.angle_beta   90.00
_cell.angle_gamma   90.00
#
_symmetry.space_group_name_H-M   'P 1'
#
loop_
_entity.id
_entity.type
_entity.pdbx_description
1 polymer ?
#
loop_
_entity_poly.entity_id
_entity_poly.type
_entity_poly.pdbx_seq_one_letter_code
_entity_poly.pdbx_strand_id
1 'polypeptide(L)'
;MTITTFLEKLKQTPKAITFPETIAVIEEHFNFTPTAFSNGTQHNAAGEDSGSCKLFAFAKWQNLSQAETLACFGAYYFEEV
;
A
#
# COMPACT_ATOMS: atom_id res chain seq x y z
N MET A 1 1.94 9.57 -11.46
CA MET A 1 1.00 10.41 -10.66
C MET A 1 1.76 10.94 -9.45
N THR A 2 1.53 12.16 -8.98
CA THR A 2 2.23 12.65 -7.77
C THR A 2 1.70 11.95 -6.51
N ILE A 3 2.55 11.81 -5.49
CA ILE A 3 2.13 11.27 -4.18
C ILE A 3 0.96 12.09 -3.62
N THR A 4 1.01 13.42 -3.70
CA THR A 4 -0.04 14.29 -3.17
C THR A 4 -1.40 14.01 -3.83
N THR A 5 -1.45 13.93 -5.16
CA THR A 5 -2.68 13.62 -5.89
C THR A 5 -3.23 12.24 -5.54
N PHE A 6 -2.35 11.25 -5.35
CA PHE A 6 -2.77 9.92 -4.87
C PHE A 6 -3.41 10.00 -3.49
N LEU A 7 -2.77 10.70 -2.55
CA LEU A 7 -3.27 10.86 -1.17
C LEU A 7 -4.61 11.60 -1.12
N GLU A 8 -4.80 12.61 -1.97
CA GLU A 8 -6.07 13.31 -2.12
C GLU A 8 -7.17 12.36 -2.62
N LYS A 9 -6.88 11.58 -3.67
CA LYS A 9 -7.79 10.57 -4.20
C LYS A 9 -8.13 9.50 -3.17
N LEU A 10 -7.14 9.04 -2.39
CA LEU A 10 -7.33 8.05 -1.32
C LEU A 10 -8.30 8.57 -0.25
N LYS A 11 -8.19 9.86 0.13
CA LYS A 11 -9.07 10.48 1.13
C LYS A 11 -10.48 10.74 0.61
N GLN A 12 -10.61 11.15 -0.65
CA GLN A 12 -11.90 11.52 -1.23
C GLN A 12 -12.69 10.30 -1.73
N THR A 13 -12.00 9.35 -2.36
CA THR A 13 -12.60 8.20 -3.04
C THR A 13 -11.82 6.92 -2.76
N PRO A 14 -11.75 6.45 -1.50
CA PRO A 14 -10.92 5.31 -1.11
C PRO A 14 -11.26 4.02 -1.86
N LYS A 15 -12.55 3.80 -2.20
CA LYS A 15 -13.00 2.63 -2.98
C LYS A 15 -12.59 2.65 -4.45
N ALA A 16 -12.13 3.79 -4.96
CA ALA A 16 -11.65 3.93 -6.33
C ALA A 16 -10.13 3.71 -6.45
N ILE A 17 -9.44 3.48 -5.31
CA ILE A 17 -8.04 3.10 -5.30
C ILE A 17 -7.93 1.63 -5.67
N THR A 18 -7.03 1.33 -6.60
CA THR A 18 -6.70 -0.03 -6.98
C THR A 18 -5.31 -0.38 -6.48
N PHE A 19 -5.08 -1.66 -6.15
CA PHE A 19 -3.76 -2.10 -5.72
C PHE A 19 -2.66 -1.81 -6.76
N PRO A 20 -2.85 -2.07 -8.08
CA PRO A 20 -1.85 -1.71 -9.08
C PRO A 20 -1.53 -0.21 -9.12
N GLU A 21 -2.52 0.66 -8.89
CA GLU A 21 -2.29 2.11 -8.82
C GLU A 21 -1.42 2.47 -7.61
N THR A 22 -1.70 1.91 -6.43
CA THR A 22 -0.87 2.07 -5.24
C THR A 22 0.58 1.64 -5.53
N ILE A 23 0.78 0.47 -6.12
CA ILE A 23 2.12 -0.05 -6.44
C ILE A 23 2.83 0.84 -7.46
N ALA A 24 2.13 1.28 -8.51
CA ALA A 24 2.71 2.17 -9.52
C ALA A 24 3.19 3.50 -8.92
N VAL A 25 2.43 4.10 -8.01
CA VAL A 25 2.86 5.30 -7.28
C VAL A 25 4.10 5.02 -6.44
N ILE A 26 4.15 3.88 -5.76
CA ILE A 26 5.31 3.53 -4.94
C ILE A 26 6.55 3.35 -5.83
N GLU A 27 6.43 2.64 -6.95
CA GLU A 27 7.55 2.36 -7.87
C GLU A 27 8.03 3.59 -8.64
N GLU A 28 7.15 4.57 -8.88
CA GLU A 28 7.52 5.85 -9.52
C GLU A 28 8.33 6.76 -8.58
N HIS A 29 8.09 6.69 -7.27
CA HIS A 29 8.63 7.66 -6.30
C HIS A 29 9.61 7.08 -5.27
N PHE A 30 9.73 5.76 -5.16
CA PHE A 30 10.57 5.10 -4.17
C PHE A 30 11.40 3.97 -4.80
N ASN A 31 12.63 3.82 -4.30
CA ASN A 31 13.44 2.64 -4.59
C ASN A 31 13.18 1.58 -3.52
N PHE A 32 12.57 0.46 -3.92
CA PHE A 32 12.24 -0.62 -3.00
C PHE A 32 13.45 -1.55 -2.78
N THR A 33 13.75 -1.83 -1.51
CA THR A 33 14.66 -2.91 -1.12
C THR A 33 13.84 -4.00 -0.42
N PRO A 34 13.86 -5.25 -0.90
CA PRO A 34 13.14 -6.35 -0.26
C PRO A 34 13.49 -6.46 1.23
N THR A 35 12.48 -6.44 2.08
CA THR A 35 12.66 -6.40 3.53
C THR A 35 11.66 -7.36 4.18
N ALA A 36 12.14 -8.18 5.12
CA ALA A 36 11.27 -9.06 5.89
C ALA A 36 10.33 -8.22 6.77
N PHE A 37 9.09 -8.66 6.94
CA PHE A 37 8.12 -7.97 7.78
C PHE A 37 7.22 -8.96 8.51
N SER A 38 6.58 -8.47 9.58
CA SER A 38 5.55 -9.20 10.30
C SER A 38 4.26 -8.39 10.30
N ASN A 39 3.14 -9.06 10.10
CA ASN A 39 1.80 -8.49 10.17
C ASN A 39 0.91 -9.38 11.05
N GLY A 40 0.76 -9.01 12.32
CA GLY A 40 0.09 -9.85 13.31
C GLY A 40 0.85 -11.16 13.52
N THR A 41 0.20 -12.30 13.23
CA THR A 41 0.79 -13.64 13.33
C THR A 41 1.53 -14.08 12.06
N GLN A 42 1.38 -13.33 10.95
CA GLN A 42 2.05 -13.63 9.70
C GLN A 42 3.47 -13.06 9.72
N HIS A 43 4.43 -13.86 9.25
CA HIS A 43 5.81 -13.45 9.03
C HIS A 43 6.19 -13.72 7.58
N ASN A 44 6.73 -12.71 6.91
CA ASN A 44 7.12 -12.77 5.52
C ASN A 44 8.62 -12.52 5.41
N ALA A 45 9.32 -13.42 4.72
CA ALA A 45 10.74 -13.27 4.45
C ALA A 45 11.00 -12.10 3.49
N ALA A 46 12.25 -11.64 3.41
CA ALA A 46 12.60 -10.60 2.44
C ALA A 46 12.31 -11.08 1.01
N GLY A 47 11.51 -10.31 0.27
CA GLY A 47 11.08 -10.64 -1.10
C GLY A 47 9.75 -11.39 -1.16
N GLU A 48 9.31 -11.98 -0.06
CA GLU A 48 7.98 -12.60 0.06
C GLU A 48 6.91 -11.52 0.25
N ASP A 49 5.81 -11.63 -0.51
CA ASP A 49 4.72 -10.64 -0.53
C ASP A 49 5.24 -9.18 -0.65
N SER A 50 6.11 -8.98 -1.65
CA SER A 50 6.74 -7.68 -1.91
C SER A 50 5.72 -6.57 -2.15
N GLY A 51 4.51 -6.90 -2.64
CA GLY A 51 3.42 -5.96 -2.83
C GLY A 51 2.92 -5.38 -1.51
N SER A 52 2.55 -6.25 -0.55
CA SER A 52 2.15 -5.82 0.80
C SER A 52 3.30 -5.12 1.53
N CYS A 53 4.53 -5.62 1.39
CA CYS A 53 5.71 -5.00 1.99
C CYS A 53 5.88 -3.53 1.55
N LYS A 54 5.83 -3.28 0.22
CA LYS A 54 5.87 -1.93 -0.36
C LYS A 54 4.75 -1.04 0.19
N LEU A 55 3.52 -1.55 0.18
CA LEU A 55 2.35 -0.80 0.62
C LEU A 55 2.44 -0.43 2.10
N PHE A 56 2.78 -1.37 2.98
CA PHE A 56 2.92 -1.08 4.41
C PHE A 56 4.05 -0.10 4.70
N ALA A 57 5.18 -0.20 4.01
CA ALA A 57 6.27 0.76 4.13
C ALA A 57 5.83 2.16 3.68
N PHE A 58 5.15 2.26 2.53
CA PHE A 58 4.58 3.50 2.02
C PHE A 58 3.57 4.10 3.00
N ALA A 59 2.66 3.30 3.53
CA ALA A 59 1.65 3.73 4.50
C ALA A 59 2.28 4.32 5.76
N LYS A 60 3.33 3.68 6.29
CA LYS A 60 4.11 4.23 7.42
C LYS A 60 4.78 5.56 7.06
N TRP A 61 5.40 5.65 5.88
CA TRP A 61 6.08 6.87 5.45
C TRP A 61 5.13 8.05 5.26
N GLN A 62 3.94 7.80 4.72
CA GLN A 62 2.90 8.81 4.50
C GLN A 62 2.00 9.05 5.73
N ASN A 63 2.27 8.38 6.85
CA ASN A 63 1.46 8.44 8.08
C ASN A 63 -0.04 8.15 7.82
N LEU A 64 -0.32 7.14 7.01
CA LEU A 64 -1.70 6.73 6.73
C LEU A 64 -2.32 6.09 7.96
N SER A 65 -3.61 6.35 8.15
CA SER A 65 -4.44 5.61 9.11
C SER A 65 -4.60 4.14 8.68
N GLN A 66 -5.08 3.30 9.59
CA GLN A 66 -5.37 1.90 9.27
C GLN A 66 -6.39 1.77 8.13
N ALA A 67 -7.45 2.59 8.13
CA ALA A 67 -8.48 2.54 7.09
C ALA A 67 -7.94 2.97 5.72
N GLU A 68 -7.11 4.01 5.67
CA GLU A 68 -6.44 4.45 4.44
C GLU A 68 -5.46 3.38 3.93
N THR A 69 -4.72 2.75 4.84
CA THR A 69 -3.79 1.66 4.49
C THR A 69 -4.53 0.46 3.89
N LEU A 70 -5.67 0.07 4.48
CA LEU A 70 -6.50 -1.01 3.95
C LEU A 70 -7.10 -0.65 2.59
N ALA A 71 -7.56 0.59 2.40
CA ALA A 71 -8.08 1.04 1.12
C ALA A 71 -7.03 0.99 -0.01
N CYS A 72 -5.73 1.16 0.29
CA CYS A 72 -4.66 1.02 -0.68
C CYS A 72 -4.53 -0.40 -1.29
N PHE A 73 -5.09 -1.43 -0.63
CA PHE A 73 -5.19 -2.79 -1.19
C PHE A 73 -6.32 -2.92 -2.24
N GLY A 74 -7.18 -1.91 -2.40
CA GLY A 74 -8.23 -1.89 -3.42
C GLY A 74 -9.16 -3.10 -3.34
N ALA A 75 -9.38 -3.77 -4.47
CA ALA A 75 -10.25 -4.94 -4.56
C ALA A 75 -9.85 -6.08 -3.59
N TYR A 76 -8.55 -6.26 -3.33
CA TYR A 76 -8.08 -7.25 -2.34
C TYR A 76 -8.60 -7.00 -0.93
N TYR A 77 -9.03 -5.76 -0.61
CA TYR A 77 -9.66 -5.44 0.66
C TYR A 77 -11.19 -5.30 0.55
N PHE A 78 -11.69 -4.71 -0.54
CA PHE A 78 -13.11 -4.38 -0.67
C PHE A 78 -13.98 -5.50 -1.23
N GLU A 79 -13.40 -6.49 -1.92
CA GLU A 79 -14.14 -7.56 -2.61
C GLU A 79 -13.75 -8.97 -2.14
N GLU A 80 -12.49 -9.19 -1.74
CA GLU A 80 -11.96 -10.52 -1.45
C GLU A 80 -11.83 -10.89 0.05
N VAL A 81 -12.19 -10.00 0.98
CA VAL A 81 -12.03 -10.18 2.44
C VAL A 81 -13.36 -10.39 3.16
#